data_AF-A0A411Z422-F1
#
_entry.id   AF-A0A411Z422-F1
#
_cell.length_a   1.000
_cell.length_b   1.000
_cell.length_c   1.000
_cell.angle_alpha   90.00
_cell.angle_beta   90.00
_cell.angle_gamma   90.00
#
_symmetry.space_group_name_H-M   'P 1'
#
loop_
_entity.id
_entity.type
_entity.pdbx_description
1 polymer ?
#
loop_
_entity_poly.entity_id
_entity_poly.type
_entity_poly.pdbx_seq_one_letter_code
_entity_poly.pdbx_strand_id
1 'polypeptide(L)'
;MAFTPRRRRFAARSQRKTSPQPRSCHSLGQKNMRQMKMLALETILADLKHGTTAGPVAAGTTMPLCGIMSGTPILTLSGIIPVEFIAPGDKVITRSGARTVTAVDIAIVQNARVIRISEGVLGKDRPEADLHVAPRQPLLIRDWRAKALAGLIRAVMPAERLVDGDYIRPETLAEARIVTLRFAEPQVIFAAGLELGCEAG
;
A
#
# COMPACT_ATOMS: atom_id res chain seq x y z
N MET A 1 44.06 -19.20 68.74
CA MET A 1 43.66 -20.63 68.67
C MET A 1 43.11 -20.91 67.29
N ALA A 2 43.80 -21.77 66.55
CA ALA A 2 43.53 -22.16 65.18
C ALA A 2 42.78 -23.50 65.16
N PHE A 3 41.88 -23.72 64.20
CA PHE A 3 41.50 -25.07 63.74
C PHE A 3 40.96 -25.01 62.30
N THR A 4 41.86 -25.23 61.34
CA THR A 4 41.58 -25.97 60.09
C THR A 4 41.45 -27.45 60.45
N PRO A 5 40.72 -28.32 59.72
CA PRO A 5 41.32 -28.95 58.53
C PRO A 5 40.39 -29.50 57.41
N ARG A 6 41.02 -29.62 56.23
CA ARG A 6 41.00 -30.73 55.24
C ARG A 6 39.72 -31.14 54.46
N ARG A 7 39.75 -30.69 53.20
CA ARG A 7 39.53 -31.40 51.92
C ARG A 7 39.35 -32.94 51.97
N ARG A 8 38.36 -33.42 51.20
CA ARG A 8 38.49 -34.64 50.37
C ARG A 8 38.06 -34.36 48.93
N ARG A 9 38.96 -34.69 48.00
CA ARG A 9 38.74 -34.79 46.56
C ARG A 9 37.92 -36.05 46.28
N PHE A 10 36.98 -36.00 45.33
CA PHE A 10 36.58 -37.19 44.56
C PHE A 10 36.31 -36.86 43.09
N ALA A 11 36.54 -37.88 42.27
CA ALA A 11 36.89 -37.88 40.86
C ALA A 11 35.84 -37.36 39.88
N ALA A 12 36.36 -36.93 38.74
CA ALA A 12 35.64 -36.61 37.52
C ALA A 12 34.86 -37.81 36.95
N ARG A 13 33.66 -37.54 36.41
CA ARG A 13 33.08 -38.36 35.35
C ARG A 13 32.45 -37.46 34.29
N SER A 14 33.14 -37.42 33.16
CA SER A 14 32.73 -36.82 31.89
C SER A 14 31.36 -37.38 31.47
N GLN A 15 30.34 -36.54 31.51
CA GLN A 15 29.08 -36.79 30.83
C GLN A 15 29.09 -36.01 29.52
N ARG A 16 29.22 -36.74 28.41
CA ARG A 16 29.04 -36.22 27.06
C ARG A 16 27.60 -35.72 26.95
N LYS A 17 27.41 -34.41 26.89
CA LYS A 17 26.16 -33.78 26.43
C LYS A 17 26.00 -34.10 24.94
N THR A 18 25.24 -35.14 24.63
CA THR A 18 24.66 -35.32 23.30
C THR A 18 23.48 -34.35 23.18
N SER A 19 23.72 -33.26 22.47
CA SER A 19 22.70 -32.34 21.97
C SER A 19 21.79 -33.06 20.97
N PRO A 20 20.45 -32.97 21.06
CA PRO A 20 19.59 -33.38 19.96
C PRO A 20 19.66 -32.28 18.88
N GLN A 21 20.15 -32.63 17.70
CA GLN A 21 20.04 -31.76 16.52
C GLN A 21 18.56 -31.56 16.16
N PRO A 22 18.14 -30.37 15.72
CA PRO A 22 16.80 -30.19 15.16
C PRO A 22 16.72 -30.91 13.81
N ARG A 23 15.81 -31.89 13.70
CA ARG A 23 15.47 -32.52 12.43
C ARG A 23 14.90 -31.47 11.49
N SER A 24 15.46 -31.40 10.29
CA SER A 24 14.99 -30.54 9.22
C SER A 24 13.60 -30.99 8.75
N CYS A 25 12.56 -30.23 9.11
CA CYS A 25 11.27 -30.30 8.43
C CYS A 25 11.33 -29.50 7.13
N HIS A 26 12.04 -30.03 6.14
CA HIS A 26 11.91 -29.61 4.76
C HIS A 26 10.72 -30.34 4.11
N SER A 27 9.88 -29.58 3.40
CA SER A 27 9.04 -30.00 2.24
C SER A 27 7.51 -30.05 2.32
N LEU A 28 6.81 -29.52 3.34
CA LEU A 28 5.32 -29.45 3.30
C LEU A 28 4.66 -28.08 3.54
N GLY A 29 5.42 -26.97 3.55
CA GLY A 29 4.87 -25.64 3.87
C GLY A 29 4.79 -24.63 2.71
N GLN A 30 5.41 -24.89 1.56
CA GLN A 30 5.61 -23.84 0.55
C GLN A 30 4.47 -23.72 -0.48
N LYS A 31 3.73 -24.80 -0.75
CA LYS A 31 2.65 -24.78 -1.75
C LYS A 31 1.39 -24.05 -1.27
N ASN A 32 1.05 -24.13 0.03
CA ASN A 32 -0.15 -23.47 0.57
C ASN A 32 0.05 -21.96 0.90
N MET A 33 1.29 -21.47 0.96
CA MET A 33 1.57 -20.06 1.25
C MET A 33 1.43 -19.15 0.02
N ARG A 34 1.62 -19.71 -1.20
CA ARG A 34 1.46 -18.97 -2.46
C ARG A 34 -0.03 -18.77 -2.80
N GLN A 35 -0.87 -19.75 -2.48
CA GLN A 35 -2.32 -19.67 -2.65
C GLN A 35 -2.96 -18.64 -1.71
N MET A 36 -2.45 -18.51 -0.48
CA MET A 36 -3.04 -17.65 0.56
C MET A 36 -2.57 -16.18 0.46
N LYS A 37 -1.57 -15.86 -0.36
CA LYS A 37 -1.05 -14.49 -0.57
C LYS A 37 -1.81 -13.68 -1.62
N MET A 38 -2.63 -14.32 -2.44
CA MET A 38 -3.47 -13.68 -3.49
C MET A 38 -4.89 -13.35 -3.02
N LEU A 39 -5.45 -14.11 -2.07
CA LEU A 39 -6.88 -14.01 -1.73
C LEU A 39 -7.28 -12.73 -0.96
N ALA A 40 -6.32 -12.01 -0.38
CA ALA A 40 -6.57 -10.77 0.35
C ALA A 40 -6.60 -9.51 -0.53
N LEU A 41 -6.16 -9.61 -1.79
CA LEU A 41 -6.30 -8.53 -2.78
C LEU A 41 -7.61 -8.69 -3.58
N GLU A 42 -7.98 -9.92 -3.91
CA GLU A 42 -9.19 -10.20 -4.70
C GLU A 42 -10.49 -9.87 -3.97
N THR A 43 -10.55 -10.05 -2.65
CA THR A 43 -11.78 -9.82 -1.88
C THR A 43 -12.12 -8.33 -1.74
N ILE A 44 -11.12 -7.43 -1.79
CA ILE A 44 -11.34 -5.98 -1.59
C ILE A 44 -11.36 -5.22 -2.92
N LEU A 45 -10.67 -5.73 -3.96
CA LEU A 45 -10.86 -5.23 -5.34
C LEU A 45 -12.23 -5.60 -5.91
N ALA A 46 -12.91 -6.61 -5.36
CA ALA A 46 -14.24 -7.03 -5.80
C ALA A 46 -15.33 -5.97 -5.56
N ASP A 47 -15.22 -5.15 -4.52
CA ASP A 47 -16.22 -4.13 -4.19
C ASP A 47 -16.08 -2.83 -5.02
N LEU A 48 -15.04 -2.73 -5.86
CA LEU A 48 -14.84 -1.61 -6.78
C LEU A 48 -15.30 -1.92 -8.22
N LYS A 49 -15.79 -3.13 -8.50
CA LYS A 49 -15.98 -3.69 -9.86
C LYS A 49 -17.04 -3.06 -10.77
N HIS A 50 -17.62 -1.91 -10.45
CA HIS A 50 -18.57 -1.25 -11.35
C HIS A 50 -18.23 0.23 -11.53
N GLY A 51 -17.44 0.50 -12.57
CA GLY A 51 -17.18 1.85 -13.08
C GLY A 51 -16.97 1.77 -14.59
N THR A 52 -18.00 2.15 -15.35
CA THR A 52 -17.98 2.24 -16.81
C THR A 52 -16.79 3.09 -17.30
N THR A 53 -16.08 2.58 -18.32
CA THR A 53 -15.06 3.28 -19.08
C THR A 53 -15.65 4.50 -19.78
N ALA A 54 -15.03 5.66 -19.59
CA ALA A 54 -15.30 6.84 -20.40
C ALA A 54 -13.99 7.59 -20.64
N GLY A 55 -13.41 7.42 -21.84
CA GLY A 55 -12.59 8.48 -22.43
C GLY A 55 -13.49 9.58 -23.02
N PRO A 56 -12.95 10.45 -23.89
CA PRO A 56 -11.92 11.45 -23.61
C PRO A 56 -12.42 12.63 -22.77
N VAL A 57 -11.49 13.50 -22.35
CA VAL A 57 -11.64 14.62 -21.40
C VAL A 57 -12.75 15.60 -21.81
N ALA A 58 -13.85 15.67 -21.05
CA ALA A 58 -14.83 16.75 -21.10
C ALA A 58 -14.66 17.70 -19.91
N ALA A 59 -14.65 19.01 -20.15
CA ALA A 59 -14.71 20.01 -19.07
C ALA A 59 -16.11 19.96 -18.42
N GLY A 60 -16.16 19.86 -17.10
CA GLY A 60 -17.41 19.67 -16.34
C GLY A 60 -17.74 18.21 -16.03
N THR A 61 -16.72 17.36 -15.84
CA THR A 61 -16.92 15.93 -15.58
C THR A 61 -17.26 15.66 -14.12
N THR A 62 -18.15 14.70 -13.89
CA THR A 62 -18.45 14.12 -12.56
C THR A 62 -17.17 13.58 -11.92
N MET A 63 -17.03 13.73 -10.61
CA MET A 63 -15.91 13.18 -9.85
C MET A 63 -15.67 11.70 -10.19
N PRO A 64 -14.48 11.30 -10.65
CA PRO A 64 -14.19 9.90 -10.91
C PRO A 64 -14.15 9.12 -9.59
N LEU A 65 -14.46 7.82 -9.67
CA LEU A 65 -14.48 6.94 -8.51
C LEU A 65 -13.10 6.88 -7.83
N CYS A 66 -12.07 6.61 -8.62
CA CYS A 66 -10.67 6.66 -8.20
C CYS A 66 -9.91 7.66 -9.08
N GLY A 67 -8.74 8.10 -8.61
CA GLY A 67 -7.93 9.07 -9.31
C GLY A 67 -7.05 9.88 -8.35
N ILE A 68 -5.95 10.35 -8.92
CA ILE A 68 -4.87 11.04 -8.22
C ILE A 68 -4.79 12.47 -8.75
N MET A 69 -4.53 13.45 -7.89
CA MET A 69 -4.41 14.84 -8.32
C MET A 69 -3.17 15.07 -9.19
N SER A 70 -3.30 15.91 -10.21
CA SER A 70 -2.15 16.48 -10.96
C SER A 70 -1.12 17.04 -9.98
N GLY A 71 0.15 16.90 -10.31
CA GLY A 71 1.29 17.26 -9.48
C GLY A 71 1.73 16.15 -8.52
N THR A 72 0.92 15.09 -8.35
CA THR A 72 1.30 13.99 -7.46
C THR A 72 2.50 13.23 -8.02
N PRO A 73 3.62 13.14 -7.29
CA PRO A 73 4.82 12.43 -7.74
C PRO A 73 4.59 10.91 -7.74
N ILE A 74 4.87 10.26 -8.86
CA ILE A 74 4.76 8.81 -9.05
C ILE A 74 6.14 8.22 -9.27
N LEU A 75 6.42 7.08 -8.65
CA LEU A 75 7.67 6.36 -8.86
C LEU A 75 7.62 5.56 -10.17
N THR A 76 8.49 5.91 -11.11
CA THR A 76 8.64 5.24 -12.41
C THR A 76 10.05 4.67 -12.59
N LEU A 77 10.27 3.87 -13.64
CA LEU A 77 11.64 3.42 -13.98
C LEU A 77 12.56 4.57 -14.40
N SER A 78 11.99 5.69 -14.83
CA SER A 78 12.72 6.90 -15.26
C SER A 78 12.94 7.89 -14.12
N GLY A 79 12.54 7.55 -12.89
CA GLY A 79 12.60 8.42 -11.72
C GLY A 79 11.22 8.79 -11.20
N ILE A 80 11.18 9.82 -10.34
CA ILE A 80 9.93 10.35 -9.79
C ILE A 80 9.36 11.35 -10.78
N ILE A 81 8.17 11.08 -11.30
CA ILE A 81 7.52 11.88 -12.36
C ILE A 81 6.11 12.25 -11.90
N PRO A 82 5.65 13.51 -12.07
CA PRO A 82 4.26 13.87 -11.78
C PRO A 82 3.26 13.07 -12.63
N VAL A 83 2.13 12.70 -12.04
CA VAL A 83 1.15 11.78 -12.64
C VAL A 83 0.62 12.25 -14.01
N GLU A 84 0.51 13.55 -14.24
CA GLU A 84 0.05 14.15 -15.50
C GLU A 84 1.02 13.99 -16.68
N PHE A 85 2.27 13.62 -16.42
CA PHE A 85 3.26 13.36 -17.46
C PHE A 85 3.37 11.88 -17.82
N ILE A 86 2.63 11.00 -17.15
CA ILE A 86 2.58 9.57 -17.46
C ILE A 86 1.64 9.36 -18.63
N ALA A 87 2.12 8.63 -19.64
CA ALA A 87 1.36 8.26 -20.82
C ALA A 87 1.17 6.73 -20.92
N PRO A 88 0.15 6.26 -21.68
CA PRO A 88 0.06 4.85 -22.06
C PRO A 88 1.36 4.36 -22.70
N GLY A 89 1.86 3.21 -22.26
CA GLY A 89 3.15 2.66 -22.65
C GLY A 89 4.28 2.89 -21.63
N ASP A 90 4.14 3.88 -20.74
CA ASP A 90 5.13 4.14 -19.70
C ASP A 90 5.15 3.05 -18.62
N LYS A 91 6.32 2.88 -18.00
CA LYS A 91 6.54 1.88 -16.95
C LYS A 91 6.57 2.52 -15.56
N VAL A 92 5.52 2.25 -14.79
CA VAL A 92 5.39 2.65 -13.39
C VAL A 92 5.90 1.54 -12.48
N ILE A 93 6.59 1.90 -11.40
CA ILE A 93 7.01 0.94 -10.38
C ILE A 93 5.81 0.63 -9.49
N THR A 94 5.47 -0.66 -9.40
CA THR A 94 4.36 -1.16 -8.58
C THR A 94 4.85 -2.22 -7.60
N ARG A 95 4.00 -2.62 -6.65
CA ARG A 95 4.29 -3.76 -5.75
C ARG A 95 4.53 -5.08 -6.47
N SER A 96 4.00 -5.24 -7.68
CA SER A 96 4.17 -6.43 -8.51
C SER A 96 5.38 -6.36 -9.45
N GLY A 97 6.20 -5.30 -9.31
CA GLY A 97 7.29 -4.95 -10.22
C GLY A 97 6.89 -3.84 -11.20
N ALA A 98 7.76 -3.50 -12.15
CA ALA A 98 7.42 -2.51 -13.16
C ALA A 98 6.25 -3.00 -14.03
N ARG A 99 5.25 -2.13 -14.24
CA ARG A 99 4.08 -2.43 -15.07
C ARG A 99 3.84 -1.31 -16.06
N THR A 100 3.42 -1.70 -17.26
CA THR A 100 3.08 -0.78 -18.33
C THR A 100 1.69 -0.21 -18.08
N VAL A 101 1.56 1.11 -18.14
CA VAL A 101 0.28 1.82 -18.12
C VAL A 101 -0.45 1.55 -19.44
N THR A 102 -1.68 1.06 -19.38
CA THR A 102 -2.48 0.70 -20.56
C THR A 102 -3.34 1.87 -21.05
N ALA A 103 -3.83 2.69 -20.13
CA ALA A 103 -4.60 3.89 -20.43
C ALA A 103 -4.45 4.94 -19.32
N VAL A 104 -4.73 6.19 -19.67
CA VAL A 104 -4.74 7.34 -18.76
C VAL A 104 -5.99 8.15 -19.02
N ASP A 105 -6.85 8.26 -18.01
CA ASP A 105 -8.02 9.14 -18.07
C ASP A 105 -7.76 10.42 -17.28
N ILE A 106 -8.17 11.57 -17.82
CA ILE A 106 -8.02 12.86 -17.16
C ILE A 106 -9.41 13.49 -17.03
N ALA A 107 -9.76 13.93 -15.83
CA ALA A 107 -10.99 14.67 -15.55
C ALA A 107 -10.66 16.04 -14.93
N ILE A 108 -11.35 17.07 -15.38
CA ILE A 108 -11.34 18.40 -14.73
C ILE A 108 -12.69 18.56 -14.04
N VAL A 109 -12.65 18.63 -12.71
CA VAL A 109 -13.82 18.64 -11.83
C VAL A 109 -13.91 19.99 -11.13
N GLN A 110 -15.03 20.69 -11.33
CA GLN A 110 -15.33 21.93 -10.60
C GLN A 110 -15.97 21.61 -9.25
N ASN A 111 -15.71 22.42 -8.23
CA ASN A 111 -16.19 22.19 -6.85
C ASN A 111 -15.90 20.76 -6.37
N ALA A 112 -14.68 20.28 -6.64
CA ALA A 112 -14.28 18.89 -6.46
C ALA A 112 -14.21 18.54 -4.96
N ARG A 113 -15.05 17.58 -4.54
CA ARG A 113 -15.01 17.00 -3.19
C ARG A 113 -13.94 15.90 -3.14
N VAL A 114 -12.80 16.24 -2.55
CA VAL A 114 -11.61 15.39 -2.43
C VAL A 114 -11.36 15.00 -0.98
N ILE A 115 -10.48 14.04 -0.75
CA ILE A 115 -9.92 13.76 0.58
C ILE A 115 -8.51 14.31 0.62
N ARG A 116 -8.25 15.24 1.55
CA ARG A 116 -6.90 15.70 1.90
C ARG A 116 -6.31 14.77 2.93
N ILE A 117 -5.11 14.27 2.64
CA ILE A 117 -4.28 13.46 3.53
C ILE A 117 -3.08 14.33 3.88
N SER A 118 -3.00 14.76 5.14
CA SER A 118 -1.93 15.66 5.58
C SER A 118 -0.58 14.95 5.57
N GLU A 119 0.49 15.71 5.33
CA GLU A 119 1.89 15.24 5.44
C GLU A 119 2.12 14.38 6.69
N GLY A 120 2.83 13.26 6.53
CA GLY A 120 3.27 12.40 7.64
C GLY A 120 2.18 11.62 8.41
N VAL A 121 0.90 11.76 8.09
CA VAL A 121 -0.19 11.15 8.89
C VAL A 121 -0.28 9.62 8.79
N LEU A 122 0.25 9.04 7.70
CA LEU A 122 0.24 7.59 7.42
C LEU A 122 1.61 6.94 7.67
N GLY A 123 2.50 7.63 8.38
CA GLY A 123 3.81 7.15 8.77
C GLY A 123 4.87 8.24 8.62
N LYS A 124 6.07 7.96 9.12
CA LYS A 124 7.20 8.89 9.00
C LYS A 124 7.42 9.26 7.53
N ASP A 125 7.32 10.55 7.23
CA ASP A 125 7.48 11.15 5.90
C ASP A 125 6.47 10.59 4.87
N ARG A 126 5.24 10.23 5.31
CA ARG A 126 4.18 9.64 4.47
C ARG A 126 2.79 10.22 4.75
N PRO A 127 2.15 10.91 3.78
CA PRO A 127 2.74 11.35 2.52
C PRO A 127 3.88 12.35 2.73
N GLU A 128 4.72 12.54 1.72
CA GLU A 128 5.87 13.46 1.73
C GLU A 128 5.46 14.95 1.77
N ALA A 129 4.23 15.24 1.36
CA ALA A 129 3.56 16.53 1.46
C ALA A 129 2.05 16.25 1.55
N ASP A 130 1.23 17.28 1.76
CA ASP A 130 -0.22 17.13 1.65
C ASP A 130 -0.61 16.51 0.30
N LEU A 131 -1.47 15.50 0.35
CA LEU A 131 -1.95 14.80 -0.83
C LEU A 131 -3.47 14.87 -0.91
N HIS A 132 -3.99 15.25 -2.08
CA HIS A 132 -5.41 15.17 -2.38
C HIS A 132 -5.71 14.02 -3.32
N VAL A 133 -6.74 13.25 -2.99
CA VAL A 133 -7.19 12.10 -3.78
C VAL A 133 -8.70 12.06 -3.92
N ALA A 134 -9.19 11.30 -4.90
CA ALA A 134 -10.61 10.98 -4.98
C ALA A 134 -11.09 10.22 -3.73
N PRO A 135 -12.34 10.42 -3.26
CA PRO A 135 -12.84 9.76 -2.04
C PRO A 135 -12.71 8.24 -2.02
N ARG A 136 -12.96 7.59 -3.17
CA ARG A 136 -12.82 6.13 -3.30
C ARG A 136 -11.46 5.69 -3.84
N GLN A 137 -10.48 6.59 -3.94
CA GLN A 137 -9.09 6.23 -4.27
C GLN A 137 -8.61 5.14 -3.29
N PRO A 138 -8.21 3.95 -3.76
CA PRO A 138 -7.74 2.90 -2.86
C PRO A 138 -6.34 3.21 -2.32
N LEU A 139 -6.16 3.06 -1.00
CA LEU A 139 -4.87 3.14 -0.32
C LEU A 139 -4.54 1.81 0.36
N LEU A 140 -3.32 1.33 0.20
CA LEU A 140 -2.82 0.18 0.96
C LEU A 140 -2.28 0.65 2.32
N ILE A 141 -3.05 0.35 3.36
CA ILE A 141 -2.78 0.70 4.75
C ILE A 141 -2.12 -0.46 5.46
N ARG A 142 -1.07 -0.14 6.21
CA ARG A 142 -0.14 -1.12 6.82
C ARG A 142 0.17 -0.82 8.28
N ASP A 143 -0.45 0.20 8.86
CA ASP A 143 -0.30 0.60 10.25
C ASP A 143 -1.45 0.04 11.10
N TRP A 144 -1.58 0.56 12.33
CA TRP A 144 -2.63 0.17 13.27
C TRP A 144 -4.05 0.35 12.71
N ARG A 145 -4.27 1.28 11.76
CA ARG A 145 -5.60 1.52 11.17
C ARG A 145 -6.08 0.32 10.37
N ALA A 146 -5.19 -0.45 9.73
CA ALA A 146 -5.59 -1.68 9.04
C ALA A 146 -6.22 -2.70 10.00
N LYS A 147 -5.66 -2.81 11.21
CA LYS A 147 -6.20 -3.69 12.25
C LYS A 147 -7.49 -3.12 12.84
N ALA A 148 -7.52 -1.81 13.12
CA ALA A 148 -8.69 -1.17 13.71
C ALA A 148 -9.91 -1.16 12.76
N LEU A 149 -9.70 -0.91 11.47
CA LEU A 149 -10.78 -0.72 10.49
C LEU A 149 -11.15 -2.00 9.73
N ALA A 150 -10.26 -2.99 9.64
CA ALA A 150 -10.49 -4.21 8.87
C ALA A 150 -10.12 -5.51 9.60
N GLY A 151 -9.56 -5.45 10.82
CA GLY A 151 -9.09 -6.65 11.53
C GLY A 151 -7.87 -7.32 10.90
N LEU A 152 -7.21 -6.67 9.94
CA LEU A 152 -6.10 -7.23 9.16
C LEU A 152 -4.78 -6.54 9.49
N ILE A 153 -3.66 -7.23 9.28
CA ILE A 153 -2.31 -6.64 9.40
C ILE A 153 -1.99 -5.60 8.31
N ARG A 154 -2.74 -5.66 7.20
CA ARG A 154 -2.68 -4.75 6.07
C ARG A 154 -4.00 -4.83 5.32
N ALA A 155 -4.50 -3.71 4.81
CA ALA A 155 -5.76 -3.64 4.09
C ALA A 155 -5.70 -2.56 3.02
N VAL A 156 -6.30 -2.83 1.86
CA VAL A 156 -6.63 -1.78 0.89
C VAL A 156 -7.96 -1.18 1.32
N MET A 157 -8.10 0.14 1.32
CA MET A 157 -9.37 0.79 1.61
C MET A 157 -9.48 2.16 0.92
N PRO A 158 -10.71 2.63 0.62
CA PRO A 158 -10.90 3.96 0.06
C PRO A 158 -10.43 5.06 1.04
N ALA A 159 -9.94 6.17 0.49
CA ALA A 159 -9.46 7.32 1.27
C ALA A 159 -10.50 7.85 2.26
N GLU A 160 -11.77 7.90 1.88
CA GLU A 160 -12.86 8.38 2.73
C GLU A 160 -13.07 7.56 4.00
N ARG A 161 -12.69 6.27 4.00
CA ARG A 161 -12.75 5.42 5.21
C ARG A 161 -11.68 5.74 6.25
N LEU A 162 -10.68 6.53 5.87
CA LEU A 162 -9.58 6.95 6.75
C LEU A 162 -9.81 8.31 7.38
N VAL A 163 -10.92 8.98 7.07
CA VAL A 163 -11.24 10.31 7.57
C VAL A 163 -11.31 10.30 9.10
N ASP A 164 -10.45 11.10 9.72
CA ASP A 164 -10.43 11.36 11.17
C ASP A 164 -10.94 12.76 11.51
N GLY A 165 -11.09 13.64 10.51
CA GLY A 165 -11.58 15.01 10.66
C GLY A 165 -10.48 16.04 10.90
N ASP A 166 -9.30 15.60 11.34
CA ASP A 166 -8.18 16.48 11.69
C ASP A 166 -7.12 16.46 10.59
N TYR A 167 -6.53 15.29 10.34
CA TYR A 167 -5.38 15.11 9.45
C TYR A 167 -5.77 14.47 8.12
N ILE A 168 -6.77 13.59 8.13
CA ILE A 168 -7.40 13.05 6.93
C ILE A 168 -8.84 13.55 6.92
N ARG A 169 -9.16 14.41 5.97
CA ARG A 169 -10.44 15.13 5.97
C ARG A 169 -10.97 15.41 4.57
N PRO A 170 -12.29 15.50 4.39
CA PRO A 170 -12.88 15.99 3.16
C PRO A 170 -12.52 17.47 2.96
N GLU A 171 -12.27 17.83 1.71
CA GLU A 171 -12.01 19.20 1.29
C GLU A 171 -12.71 19.46 -0.05
N THR A 172 -13.15 20.69 -0.30
CA THR A 172 -13.71 21.09 -1.58
C THR A 172 -12.75 22.06 -2.26
N LEU A 173 -12.24 21.66 -3.42
CA LEU A 173 -11.40 22.51 -4.25
C LEU A 173 -12.25 23.17 -5.33
N ALA A 174 -11.95 24.43 -5.65
CA ALA A 174 -12.65 25.16 -6.71
C ALA A 174 -12.57 24.39 -8.04
N GLU A 175 -11.38 23.86 -8.35
CA GLU A 175 -11.14 22.99 -9.50
C GLU A 175 -10.11 21.92 -9.10
N ALA A 176 -10.30 20.69 -9.57
CA ALA A 176 -9.32 19.62 -9.45
C ALA A 176 -9.10 18.94 -10.81
N ARG A 177 -7.83 18.79 -11.19
CA ARG A 177 -7.42 17.94 -12.31
C ARG A 177 -7.03 16.57 -11.76
N ILE A 178 -7.82 15.56 -12.10
CA ILE A 178 -7.70 14.20 -11.59
C ILE A 178 -7.24 13.28 -12.72
N VAL A 179 -6.19 12.51 -12.46
CA VAL A 179 -5.58 11.55 -13.38
C VAL A 179 -5.83 10.14 -12.87
N THR A 180 -6.36 9.28 -13.73
CA THR A 180 -6.62 7.86 -13.43
C THR A 180 -5.72 7.00 -14.31
N LEU A 181 -4.76 6.31 -13.70
CA LEU A 181 -3.89 5.37 -14.40
C LEU A 181 -4.54 3.99 -14.45
N ARG A 182 -4.54 3.37 -15.63
CA ARG A 182 -5.03 1.99 -15.83
C ARG A 182 -3.89 1.05 -16.20
N PHE A 183 -4.05 -0.20 -15.80
CA PHE A 183 -3.09 -1.27 -16.05
C PHE A 183 -3.82 -2.50 -16.58
N ALA A 184 -3.09 -3.47 -17.15
CA ALA A 184 -3.71 -4.73 -17.61
C ALA A 184 -4.37 -5.55 -16.49
N GLU A 185 -3.86 -5.41 -15.26
CA GLU A 185 -4.40 -6.01 -14.03
C GLU A 185 -4.35 -4.96 -12.93
N PRO A 186 -5.18 -5.03 -11.88
CA PRO A 186 -5.11 -4.09 -10.77
C PRO A 186 -3.72 -4.04 -10.15
N GLN A 187 -3.18 -2.83 -9.96
CA GLN A 187 -1.84 -2.62 -9.41
C GLN A 187 -1.87 -1.76 -8.16
N VAL A 188 -0.81 -1.86 -7.35
CA VAL A 188 -0.53 -0.90 -6.28
C VAL A 188 0.75 -0.15 -6.64
N ILE A 189 0.61 1.13 -6.95
CA ILE A 189 1.71 2.02 -7.34
C ILE A 189 2.28 2.75 -6.12
N PHE A 190 3.48 3.32 -6.27
CA PHE A 190 4.05 4.23 -5.28
C PHE A 190 3.86 5.68 -5.72
N ALA A 191 3.18 6.47 -4.89
CA ALA A 191 2.80 7.85 -5.19
C ALA A 191 2.88 8.72 -3.93
N ALA A 192 3.64 9.82 -3.97
CA ALA A 192 3.85 10.74 -2.84
C ALA A 192 4.18 10.05 -1.50
N GLY A 193 5.05 9.03 -1.54
CA GLY A 193 5.41 8.22 -0.38
C GLY A 193 4.36 7.19 0.08
N LEU A 194 3.20 7.13 -0.59
CA LEU A 194 2.10 6.20 -0.30
C LEU A 194 1.99 5.06 -1.32
N GLU A 195 1.23 4.03 -0.95
CA GLU A 195 0.90 2.88 -1.80
C GLU A 195 -0.57 3.01 -2.25
N LEU A 196 -0.79 3.38 -3.52
CA LEU A 196 -2.13 3.64 -4.07
C LEU A 196 -2.57 2.53 -5.03
N GLY A 197 -3.83 2.10 -4.92
CA GLY A 197 -4.42 1.12 -5.83
C GLY A 197 -4.89 1.76 -7.14
N CYS A 198 -4.64 1.08 -8.25
CA CYS A 198 -5.11 1.42 -9.58
C CYS A 198 -5.86 0.22 -10.17
N GLU A 199 -6.95 0.50 -10.87
CA GLU A 199 -7.81 -0.53 -11.45
C GLU A 199 -7.26 -1.05 -12.78
N ALA A 200 -7.84 -2.17 -13.24
CA ALA A 200 -7.58 -2.67 -14.57
C ALA A 200 -8.27 -1.82 -15.65
N GLY A 201 -7.73 -1.81 -16.87
CA GLY A 201 -8.32 -1.15 -18.03
C GLY A 201 -7.66 -1.43 -19.35
#